data_AF-A0A1G6S4Q2-F1
#
_entry.id   AF-A0A1G6S4Q2-F1
#
_cell.length_a   1.000
_cell.length_b   1.000
_cell.length_c   1.000
_cell.angle_alpha   90.00
_cell.angle_beta   90.00
_cell.angle_gamma   90.00
#
_symmetry.space_group_name_H-M   'P 1'
#
loop_
_entity.id
_entity.type
_entity.pdbx_description
1 polymer ?
#
loop_
_entity_poly.entity_id
_entity_poly.type
_entity_poly.pdbx_seq_one_letter_code
_entity_poly.pdbx_strand_id
1 'polypeptide(L)'
;MFFKAIGIVLSKIIAVIAAAIGLLVSLLPPSPFQLMDTSGFGDLISQVNYFVPINEFVVITEAWLVSVGVYYIYSIFARWLKAIH
;
A
#
# COMPACT_ATOMS: atom_id res chain seq x y z
N MET A 1 -5.03 -36.31 2.89
CA MET A 1 -6.09 -35.58 3.61
C MET A 1 -5.54 -34.72 4.75
N PHE A 2 -4.59 -35.21 5.56
CA PHE A 2 -3.94 -34.48 6.66
C PHE A 2 -3.31 -33.13 6.26
N PHE A 3 -2.46 -33.10 5.23
CA PHE A 3 -1.83 -31.84 4.75
C PHE A 3 -2.85 -30.80 4.24
N LYS A 4 -3.99 -31.24 3.70
CA LYS A 4 -5.08 -30.36 3.27
C LYS A 4 -5.77 -29.71 4.47
N ALA A 5 -5.98 -30.47 5.56
CA ALA A 5 -6.55 -29.95 6.79
C ALA A 5 -5.63 -28.88 7.43
N ILE A 6 -4.32 -29.14 7.47
CA ILE A 6 -3.33 -28.17 7.95
C ILE A 6 -3.35 -26.89 7.09
N GLY A 7 -3.38 -27.03 5.76
CA GLY A 7 -3.45 -25.89 4.85
C GLY A 7 -4.68 -25.01 5.09
N ILE A 8 -5.86 -25.62 5.30
CA ILE A 8 -7.10 -24.88 5.60
C ILE A 8 -7.00 -24.12 6.92
N VAL A 9 -6.44 -24.74 7.96
CA VAL A 9 -6.27 -24.08 9.27
C VAL A 9 -5.33 -22.87 9.15
N LEU A 10 -4.19 -23.03 8.46
CA LEU A 10 -3.25 -21.93 8.23
C LEU A 10 -3.88 -20.79 7.43
N SER A 11 -4.60 -21.08 6.35
CA SER A 11 -5.28 -20.04 5.55
C SER A 11 -6.33 -19.29 6.36
N LYS A 12 -7.05 -19.96 7.27
CA LYS A 12 -8.02 -19.30 8.16
C LYS A 12 -7.34 -18.36 9.15
N ILE A 13 -6.22 -18.76 9.73
CA ILE A 13 -5.43 -17.91 10.63
C ILE A 13 -4.95 -16.66 9.88
N ILE A 14 -4.39 -16.84 8.68
CA ILE A 14 -3.97 -15.72 7.83
C ILE A 14 -5.15 -14.80 7.51
N ALA A 15 -6.33 -15.35 7.19
CA ALA A 15 -7.52 -14.56 6.88
C ALA A 15 -8.00 -13.72 8.07
N VAL A 16 -7.98 -14.28 9.28
CA VAL A 16 -8.35 -13.54 10.51
C VAL A 16 -7.37 -12.41 10.79
N ILE A 17 -6.06 -12.67 10.63
CA ILE A 17 -5.03 -11.65 10.80
C ILE A 17 -5.18 -10.55 9.73
N ALA A 18 -5.37 -10.93 8.47
CA ALA A 18 -5.58 -9.98 7.38
C ALA A 18 -6.84 -9.13 7.59
N ALA A 19 -7.93 -9.71 8.09
CA ALA A 19 -9.14 -8.98 8.42
C ALA A 19 -8.94 -7.99 9.57
N ALA A 20 -8.23 -8.40 10.63
CA ALA A 20 -7.91 -7.52 11.75
C ALA A 20 -7.03 -6.34 11.32
N ILE A 21 -5.99 -6.59 10.52
CA ILE A 21 -5.14 -5.53 9.96
C ILE A 21 -5.95 -4.63 9.03
N GLY A 22 -6.79 -5.19 8.17
CA GLY A 22 -7.67 -4.43 7.28
C GLY A 22 -8.61 -3.51 8.04
N LEU A 23 -9.16 -3.97 9.16
CA LEU A 23 -10.00 -3.15 10.04
C LEU A 23 -9.18 -2.00 10.65
N LEU A 24 -8.00 -2.27 11.20
CA LEU A 24 -7.13 -1.22 11.74
C LEU A 24 -6.75 -0.18 10.67
N VAL A 25 -6.37 -0.63 9.47
CA VAL A 25 -6.03 0.25 8.34
C VAL A 25 -7.25 1.08 7.91
N SER A 26 -8.46 0.53 7.96
CA SER A 26 -9.69 1.27 7.61
C SER A 26 -10.02 2.41 8.57
N LEU A 27 -9.45 2.40 9.78
CA LEU A 27 -9.59 3.51 10.74
C LEU A 27 -8.62 4.65 10.44
N LEU A 28 -7.56 4.39 9.67
CA LEU A 28 -6.62 5.44 9.27
C LEU A 28 -7.19 6.25 8.09
N PRO A 29 -6.93 7.55 8.05
CA PRO A 29 -7.24 8.34 6.87
C PRO A 29 -6.47 7.81 5.66
N PRO A 30 -7.02 7.98 4.43
CA PRO A 30 -6.36 7.57 3.19
C PRO A 30 -4.91 8.04 3.03
N SER A 31 -4.56 9.18 3.65
CA SER A 31 -3.19 9.67 3.73
C SER A 31 -2.90 10.25 5.11
N PRO A 32 -1.71 10.00 5.69
CA PRO A 32 -1.30 10.58 6.97
C PRO A 32 -1.20 12.12 6.90
N PHE A 33 -1.06 12.67 5.69
CA PHE A 33 -0.97 14.11 5.46
C PHE A 33 -2.32 14.82 5.57
N GLN A 34 -3.45 14.10 5.48
CA GLN A 34 -4.78 14.69 5.69
C GLN A 34 -5.00 15.18 7.12
N LEU A 35 -4.32 14.58 8.10
CA LEU A 35 -4.41 15.03 9.49
C LEU A 35 -3.61 16.32 9.73
N MET A 36 -2.73 16.70 8.80
CA MET A 36 -1.91 17.90 8.97
C MET A 36 -2.71 19.19 8.86
N ASP A 37 -3.83 19.18 8.14
CA ASP A 37 -4.77 20.30 8.09
C ASP A 37 -5.37 20.61 9.46
N THR A 38 -5.47 19.59 10.33
CA THR A 38 -5.93 19.73 11.73
C THR A 38 -4.79 19.91 12.73
N SER A 39 -3.54 19.82 12.27
CA SER A 39 -2.37 20.01 13.11
C SER A 39 -2.09 21.50 13.31
N GLY A 40 -1.47 21.88 14.43
CA GLY A 40 -0.98 23.24 14.65
C GLY A 40 0.11 23.69 13.65
N PHE A 41 0.48 22.84 12.68
CA PHE A 41 1.49 23.11 11.67
C PHE A 41 0.91 23.32 10.25
N GLY A 42 -0.43 23.33 10.09
CA GLY A 42 -1.07 23.47 8.77
C GLY A 42 -0.59 24.69 7.98
N ASP A 43 -0.47 25.85 8.63
CA ASP A 43 0.01 27.09 8.00
C ASP A 43 1.47 26.97 7.52
N LEU A 44 2.34 26.38 8.34
CA LEU A 44 3.76 26.19 8.00
C LEU A 44 3.89 25.25 6.79
N ILE A 45 3.11 24.17 6.77
CA ILE A 45 3.14 23.21 5.68
C ILE A 45 2.55 23.80 4.40
N SER A 46 1.50 24.61 4.49
CA SER A 46 0.95 25.35 3.35
C SER A 46 1.99 26.30 2.74
N GLN A 47 2.75 27.02 3.59
CA GLN A 47 3.86 27.86 3.14
C GLN A 47 4.97 27.05 2.46
N VAL A 48 5.32 25.88 2.99
CA VAL A 48 6.31 24.98 2.36
C VAL A 48 5.78 24.45 1.02
N ASN A 49 4.50 24.04 0.97
CA ASN A 49 3.85 23.52 -0.23
C ASN A 49 3.82 24.52 -1.40
N TYR A 50 3.77 25.82 -1.12
CA TYR A 50 3.88 26.85 -2.14
C TYR A 50 5.21 26.79 -2.92
N PHE A 51 6.31 26.44 -2.26
CA PHE A 51 7.63 26.35 -2.88
C PHE A 51 7.97 24.93 -3.33
N VAL A 52 7.56 23.94 -2.55
CA VAL A 52 7.87 22.53 -2.73
C VAL A 52 6.56 21.75 -2.62
N PRO A 53 5.96 21.31 -3.73
CA PRO A 53 4.66 20.65 -3.72
C PRO A 53 4.78 19.20 -3.18
N ILE A 54 4.86 19.07 -1.84
CA ILE A 54 5.13 17.80 -1.15
C ILE A 54 4.01 16.79 -1.42
N ASN A 55 2.75 17.25 -1.41
CA ASN A 55 1.59 16.40 -1.65
C ASN A 55 1.68 15.76 -3.04
N GLU A 56 2.05 16.53 -4.05
CA GLU A 56 2.18 16.08 -5.43
C GLU A 56 3.31 15.07 -5.57
N PHE A 57 4.47 15.30 -4.92
CA PHE A 57 5.56 14.33 -4.92
C PHE A 57 5.15 13.00 -4.30
N VAL A 58 4.40 13.02 -3.21
CA VAL A 58 3.90 11.81 -2.54
C VAL A 58 2.96 11.05 -3.49
N VAL A 59 1.95 11.72 -4.06
CA VAL A 59 0.99 11.10 -4.98
C VAL A 59 1.68 10.49 -6.21
N ILE A 60 2.62 11.20 -6.81
CA ILE A 60 3.38 10.69 -7.97
C ILE A 60 4.23 9.48 -7.58
N THR A 61 4.88 9.53 -6.42
CA THR A 61 5.72 8.44 -5.93
C THR A 61 4.87 7.19 -5.62
N GLU A 62 3.70 7.35 -5.01
CA GLU A 62 2.75 6.26 -4.77
C GLU A 62 2.29 5.62 -6.09
N ALA A 63 1.88 6.43 -7.07
CA ALA A 63 1.47 5.93 -8.39
C ALA A 63 2.61 5.20 -9.11
N TRP A 64 3.83 5.72 -9.01
CA TRP A 64 5.03 5.08 -9.55
C TRP A 64 5.31 3.74 -8.87
N LEU A 65 5.27 3.67 -7.53
CA LEU A 65 5.49 2.43 -6.77
C LEU A 65 4.46 1.36 -7.11
N VAL A 66 3.18 1.73 -7.23
CA VAL A 66 2.12 0.81 -7.66
C VAL A 66 2.41 0.30 -9.07
N SER A 67 2.76 1.19 -10.00
CA SER A 67 3.06 0.82 -11.39
C SER A 67 4.27 -0.14 -11.49
N VAL A 68 5.33 0.15 -10.76
CA VAL A 68 6.53 -0.69 -10.68
C VAL A 68 6.21 -2.04 -10.02
N GLY A 69 5.43 -2.04 -8.95
CA GLY A 69 4.97 -3.25 -8.27
C GLY A 69 4.18 -4.16 -9.21
N VAL A 70 3.21 -3.59 -9.94
CA VAL A 70 2.42 -4.31 -10.96
C VAL A 70 3.33 -4.87 -12.05
N TYR A 71 4.28 -4.08 -12.55
CA TYR A 71 5.25 -4.54 -13.54
C TYR A 71 6.05 -5.74 -13.04
N TYR A 72 6.56 -5.69 -11.80
CA TYR A 72 7.34 -6.81 -11.25
C TYR A 72 6.49 -8.05 -11.03
N ILE A 73 5.27 -7.92 -10.52
CA ILE A 73 4.32 -9.04 -10.41
C ILE A 73 4.08 -9.66 -11.78
N TYR A 74 3.78 -8.86 -12.80
CA TYR A 74 3.59 -9.33 -14.17
C TYR A 74 4.84 -10.02 -14.71
N SER A 75 6.03 -9.46 -14.46
CA SER A 75 7.30 -10.00 -14.95
C SER A 75 7.60 -11.41 -14.41
N ILE A 76 7.13 -11.75 -13.20
CA ILE A 76 7.23 -13.10 -12.62
C ILE A 76 6.48 -14.09 -13.52
N PHE A 77 5.22 -13.79 -13.83
CA PHE A 77 4.40 -14.63 -14.70
C PHE A 77 4.96 -14.70 -16.13
N ALA A 78 5.40 -13.56 -16.68
CA ALA A 78 5.98 -13.51 -18.02
C ALA A 78 7.24 -14.38 -18.14
N ARG A 79 8.06 -14.45 -17.09
CA ARG A 79 9.25 -15.32 -17.04
C ARG A 79 8.88 -16.80 -16.92
N TRP A 80 7.85 -17.15 -16.15
CA TRP A 80 7.34 -18.53 -16.11
C TRP A 80 6.83 -18.99 -17.48
N LEU A 81 6.24 -18.07 -18.24
CA LEU A 81 5.81 -18.31 -19.62
C LEU A 81 6.94 -18.22 -20.66
N LYS A 82 8.18 -17.90 -20.24
CA LYS A 82 9.34 -17.69 -21.11
C LYS A 82 9.13 -16.60 -22.18
N ALA A 83 8.23 -15.65 -21.94
CA ALA A 83 7.98 -14.52 -22.84
C ALA A 83 9.10 -13.47 -22.74
N ILE A 84 9.78 -13.41 -21.59
CA ILE A 84 10.97 -12.59 -21.34
C ILE A 84 12.02 -13.46 -20.65
N HIS A 85 13.30 -13.19 -20.90
CA HIS A 85 14.44 -13.93 -20.33
C HIS A 85 14.81 -13.43 -18.92
#